data_AF-A0A367CD81-F1
#
_entry.id   AF-A0A367CD81-F1
#
_cell.length_a   1.000
_cell.length_b   1.000
_cell.length_c   1.000
_cell.angle_alpha   90.00
_cell.angle_beta   90.00
_cell.angle_gamma   90.00
#
_symmetry.space_group_name_H-M   'P 1'
#
loop_
_entity.id
_entity.type
_entity.pdbx_description
1 polymer ?
#
loop_
_entity_poly.entity_id
_entity_poly.type
_entity_poly.pdbx_seq_one_letter_code
_entity_poly.pdbx_strand_id
1 'polypeptide(L)'
;MKKRIVISALLLIVPILASWFSAADVYAADTSAQVIIHKKKMTDLPDPLIQNTGKEMSEFDHYQGLGDVTFSVYDVTTEFYDHRNNGESVDDAKQAVQSLTPGNPIATGVTDAAGNLTLSLPKTQNGKDAVYVIKEQPKAGVIRATNMVIAFPVYEMIKQSDGSYKYGTEELNTVHVYPKNTVTSDGTLVVKKIGTAENEALNGAEFIISKTEGAIVKYIEGVKDGLYTWTTDKNAAKHFVTGNAYDIGSTDFTEVATDKGKLTVDSLEVGSYILEEVKAPDNAALIDNQTKTPFEIIEESQTPVEKTIKNDTSHVEKTTPQLDGKDVAIGEDIQYEISVNIPQGIADKEGTANKYTKFNLVDTHDAALTFSNTPTGKTGYVLYDGNTIIDQSHYTVTEQGNGFTVAVDPAYIPSLTPGATLKFTYFMHLNEQADPTKGFTNEANVDNGHTEDKTPPTVDVVTGGKRFVKIDGDVSADEPLADAEFVVRDQDSDSANYLVIDPQTKAVSWTTAKDQATVFTTKKDGLIDVTGLKYGTYYLEEIKAPENYVPLTNRISFDVNDSSYQTTGELVSPEKVPNKHKGTLPSTGGKGIYLYIGIGAVLLVIAGIYFTRRKSY
;
A
#
# COMPACT_ATOMS: atom_id res chain seq x y z
N MET A 1 -10.04 114.67 -26.91
CA MET A 1 -10.28 114.30 -28.33
C MET A 1 -11.64 113.57 -28.37
N LYS A 2 -12.56 113.78 -29.33
CA LYS A 2 -12.60 113.15 -30.68
C LYS A 2 -12.26 111.65 -30.62
N LYS A 3 -13.11 110.68 -30.99
CA LYS A 3 -14.43 110.67 -31.70
C LYS A 3 -15.17 109.31 -31.43
N ARG A 4 -16.52 109.30 -31.50
CA ARG A 4 -17.43 108.27 -32.12
C ARG A 4 -17.29 106.79 -31.62
N ILE A 5 -18.27 106.07 -31.05
CA ILE A 5 -19.72 105.86 -31.37
C ILE A 5 -19.86 105.30 -32.82
N VAL A 6 -20.54 104.19 -33.17
CA VAL A 6 -21.88 103.67 -32.79
C VAL A 6 -22.02 102.15 -33.11
N ILE A 7 -23.12 101.52 -32.63
CA ILE A 7 -23.82 100.29 -33.11
C ILE A 7 -23.36 98.93 -32.52
N SER A 8 -24.24 98.00 -32.06
CA SER A 8 -25.65 98.07 -31.55
C SER A 8 -26.12 96.70 -31.00
N ALA A 9 -26.99 96.71 -29.97
CA ALA A 9 -28.25 95.93 -29.80
C ALA A 9 -28.27 94.37 -29.93
N LEU A 10 -29.17 93.58 -29.29
CA LEU A 10 -30.28 93.80 -28.32
C LEU A 10 -30.50 92.47 -27.54
N LEU A 11 -30.86 92.42 -26.24
CA LEU A 11 -32.19 92.38 -25.59
C LEU A 11 -31.93 92.32 -24.04
N LEU A 12 -32.66 92.93 -23.08
CA LEU A 12 -34.11 92.88 -22.71
C LEU A 12 -34.52 91.46 -22.22
N ILE A 13 -35.15 91.16 -21.06
CA ILE A 13 -35.86 91.83 -19.92
C ILE A 13 -35.83 90.82 -18.70
N VAL A 14 -35.75 91.06 -17.36
CA VAL A 14 -36.02 92.15 -16.38
C VAL A 14 -37.46 92.12 -15.75
N PRO A 15 -37.77 92.54 -14.49
CA PRO A 15 -37.00 92.66 -13.22
C PRO A 15 -37.00 91.36 -12.33
N ILE A 16 -37.32 91.15 -11.02
CA ILE A 16 -38.00 91.83 -9.86
C ILE A 16 -37.41 91.41 -8.47
N LEU A 17 -37.73 92.22 -7.43
CA LEU A 17 -37.64 92.13 -5.94
C LEU A 17 -38.12 90.80 -5.28
N ALA A 18 -37.90 90.48 -3.98
CA ALA A 18 -36.92 90.90 -2.95
C ALA A 18 -37.11 90.09 -1.62
N SER A 19 -36.13 90.17 -0.71
CA SER A 19 -36.20 89.86 0.74
C SER A 19 -36.28 88.39 1.20
N TRP A 20 -35.73 88.16 2.41
CA TRP A 20 -35.63 86.90 3.17
C TRP A 20 -34.98 85.69 2.46
N PHE A 21 -33.87 85.20 3.04
CA PHE A 21 -33.86 83.90 3.71
C PHE A 21 -32.60 83.78 4.59
N SER A 22 -32.79 83.86 5.91
CA SER A 22 -31.85 83.26 6.86
C SER A 22 -32.23 81.79 6.97
N ALA A 23 -31.64 80.95 6.12
CA ALA A 23 -31.82 79.51 6.21
C ALA A 23 -31.18 79.01 7.52
N ALA A 24 -31.98 78.42 8.39
CA ALA A 24 -31.47 77.48 9.37
C ALA A 24 -31.41 76.11 8.68
N ASP A 25 -30.26 75.43 8.76
CA ASP A 25 -30.12 74.08 8.22
C ASP A 25 -30.98 73.11 9.04
N VAL A 26 -32.15 72.77 8.49
CA VAL A 26 -33.01 71.74 9.07
C VAL A 26 -32.43 70.38 8.72
N TYR A 27 -31.66 69.82 9.65
CA TYR A 27 -31.29 68.41 9.60
C TYR A 27 -32.56 67.56 9.60
N ALA A 28 -32.78 66.82 8.51
CA ALA A 28 -33.77 65.75 8.50
C ALA A 28 -33.30 64.64 9.45
N ALA A 29 -34.16 64.20 10.36
CA ALA A 29 -33.84 63.06 11.22
C ALA A 29 -33.82 61.76 10.40
N ASP A 30 -32.82 60.91 10.64
CA ASP A 30 -32.74 59.58 10.02
C ASP A 30 -33.99 58.75 10.39
N THR A 31 -34.82 58.46 9.39
CA THR A 31 -36.10 57.73 9.55
C THR A 31 -35.92 56.22 9.69
N SER A 32 -34.71 55.72 9.49
CA SER A 32 -34.30 54.33 9.68
C SER A 32 -32.97 54.27 10.41
N ALA A 33 -32.73 53.18 11.13
CA ALA A 33 -31.43 52.87 11.72
C ALA A 33 -30.82 51.66 11.00
N GLN A 34 -29.50 51.61 10.92
CA GLN A 34 -28.79 50.40 10.52
C GLN A 34 -28.68 49.46 11.72
N VAL A 35 -29.00 48.18 11.52
CA VAL A 35 -28.76 47.13 12.51
C VAL A 35 -27.73 46.17 11.93
N ILE A 36 -26.60 46.02 12.62
CA ILE A 36 -25.50 45.14 12.21
C ILE A 36 -25.49 43.93 13.14
N ILE A 37 -25.80 42.77 12.59
CA ILE A 37 -25.80 41.49 13.29
C ILE A 37 -24.43 40.85 13.11
N HIS A 38 -23.71 40.64 14.20
CA HIS A 38 -22.41 39.98 14.23
C HIS A 38 -22.55 38.54 14.75
N LYS A 39 -22.75 37.59 13.84
CA LYS A 39 -22.94 36.17 14.17
C LYS A 39 -21.60 35.47 14.33
N LYS A 40 -21.37 34.86 15.50
CA LYS A 40 -20.09 34.27 15.89
C LYS A 40 -20.20 32.76 16.11
N LYS A 41 -19.09 32.05 15.94
CA LYS A 41 -18.96 30.66 16.41
C LYS A 41 -18.51 30.67 17.87
N MET A 42 -19.08 29.78 18.67
CA MET A 42 -18.70 29.52 20.05
C MET A 42 -18.90 28.02 20.28
N THR A 43 -18.00 27.34 20.99
CA THR A 43 -18.27 25.98 21.52
C THR A 43 -19.22 26.07 22.71
N ASP A 44 -18.95 27.05 23.59
CA ASP A 44 -19.64 27.31 24.84
C ASP A 44 -20.07 28.77 24.90
N LEU A 45 -21.21 29.05 25.56
CA LEU A 45 -21.65 30.42 25.79
C LEU A 45 -20.84 31.07 26.93
N PRO A 46 -20.51 32.38 26.85
CA PRO A 46 -19.90 33.09 27.97
C PRO A 46 -20.76 33.02 29.24
N ASP A 47 -20.15 32.68 30.37
CA ASP A 47 -20.75 32.80 31.70
C ASP A 47 -19.97 33.82 32.55
N PRO A 48 -20.59 34.94 32.98
CA PRO A 48 -21.94 35.39 32.66
C PRO A 48 -22.09 35.86 31.20
N LEU A 49 -23.30 35.73 30.66
CA LEU A 49 -23.63 36.14 29.29
C LEU A 49 -23.33 37.63 29.06
N ILE A 50 -22.61 37.91 27.97
CA ILE A 50 -22.19 39.26 27.60
C ILE A 50 -23.39 40.05 27.03
N GLN A 51 -23.82 41.08 27.75
CA GLN A 51 -24.88 42.00 27.34
C GLN A 51 -24.50 42.76 26.05
N ASN A 52 -25.44 42.89 25.11
CA ASN A 52 -25.25 43.74 23.93
C ASN A 52 -25.25 45.23 24.35
N THR A 53 -24.21 45.98 23.97
CA THR A 53 -24.11 47.42 24.24
C THR A 53 -24.82 48.28 23.20
N GLY A 54 -25.05 47.77 21.98
CA GLY A 54 -25.54 48.54 20.84
C GLY A 54 -24.44 49.21 20.01
N LYS A 55 -23.21 49.31 20.54
CA LYS A 55 -22.00 49.68 19.78
C LYS A 55 -21.16 48.43 19.49
N GLU A 56 -20.15 48.55 18.63
CA GLU A 56 -19.20 47.47 18.35
C GLU A 56 -18.48 47.02 19.64
N MET A 57 -18.26 45.72 19.82
CA MET A 57 -17.80 45.10 21.07
C MET A 57 -16.58 44.21 20.83
N SER A 58 -15.42 44.66 21.32
CA SER A 58 -14.15 43.93 21.17
C SER A 58 -14.10 42.61 21.93
N GLU A 59 -15.00 42.41 22.90
CA GLU A 59 -15.17 41.14 23.60
C GLU A 59 -15.53 39.97 22.65
N PHE A 60 -15.99 40.23 21.43
CA PHE A 60 -16.27 39.21 20.41
C PHE A 60 -15.23 39.12 19.28
N ASP A 61 -14.12 39.87 19.34
CA ASP A 61 -13.11 39.90 18.25
C ASP A 61 -12.29 38.60 18.16
N HIS A 62 -12.21 37.83 19.24
CA HIS A 62 -11.56 36.52 19.22
C HIS A 62 -12.39 35.52 18.40
N TYR A 63 -13.67 35.34 18.73
CA TYR A 63 -14.55 34.37 18.04
C TYR A 63 -14.55 34.51 16.51
N GLN A 64 -14.47 33.37 15.83
CA GLN A 64 -14.63 33.26 14.39
C GLN A 64 -16.04 33.70 13.94
N GLY A 65 -16.15 34.21 12.71
CA GLY A 65 -17.43 34.53 12.08
C GLY A 65 -18.24 33.27 11.73
N LEU A 66 -19.56 33.34 11.87
CA LEU A 66 -20.48 32.27 11.46
C LEU A 66 -21.38 32.75 10.31
N GLY A 67 -20.90 32.50 9.10
CA GLY A 67 -21.58 32.83 7.85
C GLY A 67 -22.72 31.89 7.47
N ASP A 68 -23.48 32.31 6.46
CA ASP A 68 -24.60 31.56 5.91
C ASP A 68 -25.68 31.24 6.98
N VAL A 69 -25.94 32.18 7.88
CA VAL A 69 -27.06 32.12 8.84
C VAL A 69 -28.14 33.10 8.39
N THR A 70 -29.36 32.61 8.18
CA THR A 70 -30.49 33.45 7.77
C THR A 70 -31.17 34.07 9.00
N PHE A 71 -31.35 35.38 8.98
CA PHE A 71 -32.15 36.13 9.94
C PHE A 71 -33.38 36.76 9.29
N SER A 72 -34.50 36.72 9.99
CA SER A 72 -35.76 37.37 9.58
C SER A 72 -36.24 38.32 10.68
N VAL A 73 -36.68 39.51 10.29
CA VAL A 73 -37.13 40.58 11.19
C VAL A 73 -38.63 40.77 11.08
N TYR A 74 -39.33 40.77 12.21
CA TYR A 74 -40.78 40.92 12.30
C TYR A 74 -41.16 42.18 13.09
N ASP A 75 -42.15 42.93 12.61
CA ASP A 75 -42.72 44.07 13.33
C ASP A 75 -43.69 43.58 14.41
N VAL A 76 -43.39 43.89 15.68
CA VAL A 76 -44.21 43.58 16.86
C VAL A 76 -44.63 44.86 17.59
N THR A 77 -44.59 46.01 16.91
CA THR A 77 -44.85 47.32 17.51
C THR A 77 -46.25 47.37 18.13
N THR A 78 -47.26 46.81 17.48
CA THR A 78 -48.64 46.82 17.99
C THR A 78 -48.72 46.06 19.31
N GLU A 79 -48.28 44.81 19.30
CA GLU A 79 -48.31 43.86 20.41
C GLU A 79 -47.50 44.38 21.61
N PHE A 80 -46.30 44.91 21.37
CA PHE A 80 -45.47 45.50 22.43
C PHE A 80 -46.18 46.66 23.12
N TYR A 81 -46.80 47.57 22.36
CA TYR A 81 -47.52 48.68 22.98
C TYR A 81 -48.81 48.24 23.66
N ASP A 82 -49.44 47.14 23.27
CA ASP A 82 -50.60 46.60 23.99
C ASP A 82 -50.21 46.04 25.36
N HIS A 83 -49.08 45.33 25.47
CA HIS A 83 -48.48 44.97 26.77
C HIS A 83 -48.16 46.22 27.62
N ARG A 84 -47.58 47.27 27.01
CA ARG A 84 -47.29 48.53 27.71
C ARG A 84 -48.56 49.31 28.11
N ASN A 85 -49.63 49.23 27.34
CA ASN A 85 -50.94 49.79 27.67
C ASN A 85 -51.59 49.07 28.86
N ASN A 86 -51.33 47.76 29.01
CA ASN A 86 -51.78 46.95 30.16
C ASN A 86 -50.97 47.21 31.45
N GLY A 87 -49.89 48.01 31.39
CA GLY A 87 -49.10 48.45 32.53
C GLY A 87 -47.85 47.62 32.84
N GLU A 88 -47.53 46.62 32.02
CA GLU A 88 -46.28 45.84 32.11
C GLU A 88 -45.04 46.73 31.89
N SER A 89 -43.88 46.38 32.46
CA SER A 89 -42.66 47.17 32.26
C SER A 89 -42.13 47.09 30.82
N VAL A 90 -41.11 47.89 30.50
CA VAL A 90 -40.46 47.83 29.18
C VAL A 90 -39.82 46.46 28.94
N ASP A 91 -39.24 45.85 29.97
CA ASP A 91 -38.51 44.59 29.81
C ASP A 91 -39.45 43.37 29.92
N ASP A 92 -40.53 43.44 30.70
CA ASP A 92 -41.64 42.46 30.65
C ASP A 92 -42.26 42.43 29.25
N ALA A 93 -42.61 43.61 28.70
CA ALA A 93 -43.22 43.72 27.37
C ALA A 93 -42.28 43.26 26.25
N LYS A 94 -40.96 43.49 26.37
CA LYS A 94 -39.95 42.90 25.46
C LYS A 94 -39.96 41.38 25.55
N GLN A 95 -39.99 40.82 26.76
CA GLN A 95 -40.00 39.37 26.97
C GLN A 95 -41.28 38.72 26.41
N ALA A 96 -42.43 39.37 26.60
CA ALA A 96 -43.72 38.91 26.08
C ALA A 96 -43.73 38.82 24.54
N VAL A 97 -43.21 39.84 23.84
CA VAL A 97 -43.16 39.81 22.36
C VAL A 97 -42.02 38.98 21.77
N GLN A 98 -41.04 38.56 22.57
CA GLN A 98 -39.79 37.94 22.09
C GLN A 98 -40.00 36.70 21.21
N SER A 99 -41.06 35.91 21.44
CA SER A 99 -41.37 34.71 20.66
C SER A 99 -42.25 34.97 19.42
N LEU A 100 -42.81 36.17 19.27
CA LEU A 100 -43.80 36.48 18.26
C LEU A 100 -43.16 36.67 16.87
N THR A 101 -43.84 36.18 15.84
CA THR A 101 -43.52 36.42 14.43
C THR A 101 -44.79 36.71 13.63
N PRO A 102 -45.43 37.87 13.83
CA PRO A 102 -46.67 38.22 13.14
C PRO A 102 -46.43 38.48 11.65
N GLY A 103 -47.34 37.97 10.80
CA GLY A 103 -47.32 38.22 9.37
C GLY A 103 -46.06 37.74 8.64
N ASN A 104 -45.67 38.51 7.61
CA ASN A 104 -44.43 38.30 6.87
C ASN A 104 -43.29 39.13 7.49
N PRO A 105 -42.04 38.67 7.44
CA PRO A 105 -40.92 39.47 7.91
C PRO A 105 -40.73 40.73 7.04
N ILE A 106 -40.47 41.86 7.69
CA ILE A 106 -40.22 43.16 7.02
C ILE A 106 -38.84 43.24 6.37
N ALA A 107 -37.90 42.43 6.85
CA ALA A 107 -36.56 42.26 6.31
C ALA A 107 -36.10 40.82 6.52
N THR A 108 -35.29 40.30 5.60
CA THR A 108 -34.59 39.01 5.75
C THR A 108 -33.23 39.13 5.07
N GLY A 109 -32.22 38.50 5.65
CA GLY A 109 -30.85 38.50 5.11
C GLY A 109 -30.05 37.32 5.62
N VAL A 110 -28.86 37.13 5.06
CA VAL A 110 -27.95 36.01 5.35
C VAL A 110 -26.58 36.58 5.76
N THR A 111 -25.94 36.00 6.77
CA THR A 111 -24.60 36.45 7.22
C THR A 111 -23.50 36.14 6.21
N ASP A 112 -22.58 37.07 6.04
CA ASP A 112 -21.41 36.93 5.16
C ASP A 112 -20.35 35.97 5.75
N ALA A 113 -19.24 35.75 5.02
CA ALA A 113 -18.16 34.86 5.46
C ALA A 113 -17.41 35.31 6.73
N ALA A 114 -17.61 36.56 7.18
CA ALA A 114 -17.12 37.07 8.46
C ALA A 114 -18.21 37.05 9.57
N GLY A 115 -19.40 36.52 9.26
CA GLY A 115 -20.54 36.40 10.17
C GLY A 115 -21.42 37.65 10.24
N ASN A 116 -21.20 38.66 9.40
CA ASN A 116 -21.89 39.94 9.50
C ASN A 116 -23.15 40.00 8.62
N LEU A 117 -24.18 40.68 9.08
CA LEU A 117 -25.37 41.04 8.30
C LEU A 117 -25.86 42.44 8.67
N THR A 118 -25.84 43.36 7.72
CA THR A 118 -26.39 44.71 7.89
C THR A 118 -27.82 44.80 7.33
N LEU A 119 -28.74 45.29 8.15
CA LEU A 119 -30.13 45.55 7.81
C LEU A 119 -30.45 47.04 8.02
N SER A 120 -31.39 47.59 7.26
CA SER A 120 -31.92 48.95 7.47
C SER A 120 -33.37 48.85 7.92
N LEU A 121 -33.67 49.31 9.13
CA LEU A 121 -34.98 49.16 9.77
C LEU A 121 -35.59 50.54 10.08
N PRO A 122 -36.88 50.81 9.73
CA PRO A 122 -37.55 52.06 10.09
C PRO A 122 -37.58 52.28 11.60
N LYS A 123 -37.28 53.49 12.07
CA LYS A 123 -37.33 53.82 13.52
C LYS A 123 -38.75 53.92 14.06
N THR A 124 -39.75 54.11 13.21
CA THR A 124 -41.16 54.26 13.60
C THR A 124 -42.06 53.36 12.74
N GLN A 125 -43.12 52.85 13.37
CA GLN A 125 -44.19 52.08 12.70
C GLN A 125 -45.55 52.55 13.22
N ASN A 126 -46.51 52.73 12.31
CA ASN A 126 -47.87 53.21 12.61
C ASN A 126 -47.94 54.47 13.49
N GLY A 127 -46.94 55.35 13.42
CA GLY A 127 -46.86 56.59 14.21
C GLY A 127 -46.35 56.43 15.65
N LYS A 128 -45.80 55.28 16.02
CA LYS A 128 -45.08 55.03 17.27
C LYS A 128 -43.64 54.63 16.99
N ASP A 129 -42.77 54.61 18.01
CA ASP A 129 -41.42 54.06 17.90
C ASP A 129 -41.49 52.56 17.59
N ALA A 130 -40.68 52.07 16.68
CA ALA A 130 -40.81 50.69 16.18
C ALA A 130 -40.20 49.66 17.13
N VAL A 131 -40.82 48.48 17.19
CA VAL A 131 -40.30 47.33 17.95
C VAL A 131 -40.23 46.10 17.05
N TYR A 132 -39.05 45.48 16.99
CA TYR A 132 -38.74 44.39 16.09
C TYR A 132 -38.21 43.15 16.80
N VAL A 133 -38.76 41.99 16.42
CA VAL A 133 -38.18 40.67 16.74
C VAL A 133 -37.24 40.27 15.61
N ILE A 134 -35.97 40.05 15.95
CA ILE A 134 -34.97 39.47 15.05
C ILE A 134 -34.83 37.98 15.40
N LYS A 135 -35.21 37.12 14.46
CA LYS A 135 -35.25 35.66 14.60
C LYS A 135 -34.21 35.00 13.72
N GLU A 136 -33.42 34.10 14.32
CA GLU A 136 -32.54 33.17 13.61
C GLU A 136 -33.35 32.00 13.04
N GLN A 137 -33.17 31.72 11.75
CA GLN A 137 -33.73 30.52 11.12
C GLN A 137 -32.83 29.30 11.42
N PRO A 138 -33.38 28.06 11.49
CA PRO A 138 -32.58 26.87 11.81
C PRO A 138 -31.44 26.64 10.81
N LYS A 139 -30.29 26.23 11.33
CA LYS A 139 -29.13 25.73 10.58
C LYS A 139 -28.59 24.51 11.31
N ALA A 140 -28.28 23.44 10.57
CA ALA A 140 -27.78 22.19 11.16
C ALA A 140 -26.44 22.43 11.88
N GLY A 141 -26.29 21.83 13.07
CA GLY A 141 -25.12 21.98 13.92
C GLY A 141 -24.96 23.37 14.55
N VAL A 142 -26.04 24.17 14.61
CA VAL A 142 -26.04 25.50 15.24
C VAL A 142 -27.17 25.57 16.26
N ILE A 143 -26.81 25.57 17.55
CA ILE A 143 -27.75 25.85 18.63
C ILE A 143 -28.01 27.36 18.62
N ARG A 144 -29.02 27.75 17.83
CA ARG A 144 -29.41 29.14 17.52
C ARG A 144 -29.54 30.02 18.76
N ALA A 145 -29.36 31.31 18.56
CA ALA A 145 -29.65 32.30 19.58
C ALA A 145 -31.15 32.40 19.90
N THR A 146 -31.46 32.78 21.14
CA THR A 146 -32.78 33.31 21.49
C THR A 146 -33.08 34.54 20.63
N ASN A 147 -34.31 34.65 20.13
CA ASN A 147 -34.79 35.83 19.40
C ASN A 147 -34.41 37.13 20.12
N MET A 148 -33.90 38.12 19.38
CA MET A 148 -33.55 39.43 19.93
C MET A 148 -34.71 40.41 19.73
N VAL A 149 -34.95 41.29 20.70
CA VAL A 149 -35.96 42.36 20.59
C VAL A 149 -35.25 43.71 20.58
N ILE A 150 -35.41 44.46 19.50
CA ILE A 150 -34.95 45.86 19.39
C ILE A 150 -36.18 46.75 19.48
N ALA A 151 -36.20 47.67 20.46
CA ALA A 151 -37.22 48.70 20.59
C ALA A 151 -36.55 50.07 20.41
N PHE A 152 -37.04 50.88 19.48
CA PHE A 152 -36.58 52.25 19.28
C PHE A 152 -37.24 53.21 20.29
N PRO A 153 -36.65 54.41 20.51
CA PRO A 153 -35.27 54.80 20.18
C PRO A 153 -34.22 53.97 20.97
N VAL A 154 -33.16 53.52 20.30
CA VAL A 154 -32.11 52.67 20.90
C VAL A 154 -30.98 53.54 21.44
N TYR A 155 -30.56 53.29 22.68
CA TYR A 155 -29.44 53.95 23.34
C TYR A 155 -28.35 52.94 23.71
N GLU A 156 -27.09 53.39 23.76
CA GLU A 156 -25.96 52.56 24.22
C GLU A 156 -26.17 52.04 25.65
N MET A 157 -25.89 50.77 25.92
CA MET A 157 -25.78 50.24 27.28
C MET A 157 -24.33 50.24 27.77
N ILE A 158 -24.00 51.19 28.64
CA ILE A 158 -22.65 51.41 29.17
C ILE A 158 -22.44 50.55 30.43
N LYS A 159 -21.43 49.67 30.38
CA LYS A 159 -20.99 48.84 31.51
C LYS A 159 -20.44 49.72 32.64
N GLN A 160 -20.93 49.50 33.85
CA GLN A 160 -20.58 50.24 35.05
C GLN A 160 -19.44 49.52 35.80
N SER A 161 -18.77 50.23 36.73
CA SER A 161 -17.66 49.67 37.53
C SER A 161 -18.09 48.58 38.53
N ASP A 162 -19.39 48.45 38.81
CA ASP A 162 -19.99 47.38 39.60
C ASP A 162 -20.46 46.17 38.75
N GLY A 163 -20.23 46.21 37.43
CA GLY A 163 -20.66 45.18 36.48
C GLY A 163 -22.09 45.32 35.98
N SER A 164 -22.90 46.25 36.52
CA SER A 164 -24.22 46.57 35.98
C SER A 164 -24.12 47.31 34.64
N TYR A 165 -25.24 47.48 33.93
CA TYR A 165 -25.32 48.25 32.69
C TYR A 165 -26.38 49.34 32.83
N LYS A 166 -26.13 50.52 32.25
CA LYS A 166 -27.08 51.65 32.21
C LYS A 166 -27.13 52.25 30.81
N TYR A 167 -28.28 52.75 30.40
CA TYR A 167 -28.41 53.47 29.14
C TYR A 167 -27.62 54.79 29.17
N GLY A 168 -26.91 55.08 28.09
CA GLY A 168 -26.27 56.37 27.83
C GLY A 168 -27.27 57.44 27.38
N THR A 169 -26.76 58.59 26.95
CA THR A 169 -27.56 59.75 26.53
C THR A 169 -27.63 59.95 25.01
N GLU A 170 -26.97 59.10 24.22
CA GLU A 170 -26.92 59.18 22.76
C GLU A 170 -27.82 58.10 22.13
N GLU A 171 -28.72 58.52 21.24
CA GLU A 171 -29.49 57.59 20.40
C GLU A 171 -28.60 57.06 19.26
N LEU A 172 -28.70 55.76 18.99
CA LEU A 172 -27.87 55.06 18.01
C LEU A 172 -28.57 54.95 16.64
N ASN A 173 -28.02 55.62 15.63
CA ASN A 173 -28.42 55.43 14.22
C ASN A 173 -27.84 54.14 13.61
N THR A 174 -26.78 53.59 14.20
CA THR A 174 -26.22 52.28 13.87
C THR A 174 -26.16 51.45 15.15
N VAL A 175 -26.81 50.29 15.15
CA VAL A 175 -26.98 49.41 16.31
C VAL A 175 -26.31 48.07 16.03
N HIS A 176 -25.25 47.76 16.76
CA HIS A 176 -24.54 46.49 16.69
C HIS A 176 -25.15 45.48 17.66
N VAL A 177 -25.43 44.26 17.20
CA VAL A 177 -25.96 43.17 18.03
C VAL A 177 -25.19 41.87 17.79
N TYR A 178 -24.87 41.19 18.88
CA TYR A 178 -24.15 39.91 18.87
C TYR A 178 -25.12 38.82 19.38
N PRO A 179 -25.69 37.97 18.49
CA PRO A 179 -26.45 36.80 18.90
C PRO A 179 -25.55 35.80 19.64
N LYS A 180 -26.09 35.10 20.63
CA LYS A 180 -25.37 34.09 21.43
C LYS A 180 -25.86 32.70 21.05
N ASN A 181 -25.01 31.93 20.40
CA ASN A 181 -25.27 30.58 19.90
C ASN A 181 -24.03 29.72 20.13
N THR A 182 -24.18 28.40 20.11
CA THR A 182 -23.04 27.49 19.97
C THR A 182 -23.08 26.76 18.62
N VAL A 183 -21.97 26.13 18.25
CA VAL A 183 -21.86 25.23 17.10
C VAL A 183 -21.49 23.83 17.59
N THR A 184 -21.97 22.77 16.92
CA THR A 184 -21.58 21.39 17.24
C THR A 184 -20.36 20.99 16.43
N SER A 185 -19.28 20.66 17.14
CA SER A 185 -17.98 20.26 16.61
C SER A 185 -17.48 19.00 17.32
N ASP A 186 -18.31 17.95 17.25
CA ASP A 186 -18.12 16.62 17.83
C ASP A 186 -17.98 15.52 16.74
N GLY A 187 -17.90 15.91 15.46
CA GLY A 187 -17.78 14.98 14.35
C GLY A 187 -16.39 14.37 14.18
N THR A 188 -16.33 13.05 14.10
CA THR A 188 -15.11 12.29 13.81
C THR A 188 -15.10 11.75 12.37
N LEU A 189 -13.99 11.96 11.65
CA LEU A 189 -13.62 11.23 10.44
C LEU A 189 -12.62 10.11 10.80
N VAL A 190 -12.85 8.89 10.28
CA VAL A 190 -11.87 7.79 10.34
C VAL A 190 -11.53 7.33 8.93
N VAL A 191 -10.24 7.31 8.60
CA VAL A 191 -9.73 6.85 7.31
C VAL A 191 -8.91 5.57 7.51
N LYS A 192 -9.31 4.50 6.83
CA LYS A 192 -8.54 3.26 6.69
C LYS A 192 -7.76 3.28 5.38
N LYS A 193 -6.45 3.51 5.49
CA LYS A 193 -5.48 3.55 4.40
C LYS A 193 -4.86 2.18 4.17
N ILE A 194 -5.06 1.65 2.97
CA ILE A 194 -4.56 0.34 2.55
C ILE A 194 -3.92 0.39 1.17
N GLY A 195 -3.14 -0.64 0.85
CA GLY A 195 -2.67 -0.92 -0.51
C GLY A 195 -3.69 -1.67 -1.38
N THR A 196 -3.30 -1.96 -2.62
CA THR A 196 -4.09 -2.76 -3.57
C THR A 196 -3.64 -4.22 -3.63
N ALA A 197 -2.40 -4.53 -3.26
CA ALA A 197 -1.85 -5.89 -3.32
C ALA A 197 -2.54 -6.84 -2.32
N GLU A 198 -2.36 -6.61 -1.01
CA GLU A 198 -2.90 -7.49 0.04
C GLU A 198 -4.00 -6.82 0.89
N ASN A 199 -4.29 -5.54 0.65
CA ASN A 199 -5.07 -4.66 1.55
C ASN A 199 -4.32 -4.38 2.87
N GLU A 200 -3.01 -4.49 2.83
CA GLU A 200 -2.06 -4.17 3.87
C GLU A 200 -2.17 -2.70 4.30
N ALA A 201 -2.08 -2.44 5.60
CA ALA A 201 -2.34 -1.11 6.15
C ALA A 201 -1.11 -0.18 6.02
N LEU A 202 -1.31 1.07 5.57
CA LEU A 202 -0.22 1.97 5.17
C LEU A 202 -0.16 3.30 5.98
N ASN A 203 0.96 3.53 6.67
CA ASN A 203 1.26 4.81 7.33
C ASN A 203 1.95 5.78 6.34
N GLY A 204 1.93 7.08 6.64
CA GLY A 204 2.69 8.10 5.89
C GLY A 204 1.98 8.68 4.66
N ALA A 205 0.73 8.30 4.39
CA ALA A 205 -0.12 9.02 3.45
C ALA A 205 -0.48 10.38 4.04
N GLU A 206 -0.38 11.46 3.26
CA GLU A 206 -0.71 12.81 3.70
C GLU A 206 -2.00 13.29 3.04
N PHE A 207 -2.94 13.75 3.86
CA PHE A 207 -4.25 14.23 3.45
C PHE A 207 -4.47 15.68 3.86
N ILE A 208 -5.28 16.40 3.08
CA ILE A 208 -5.86 17.69 3.48
C ILE A 208 -7.39 17.59 3.48
N ILE A 209 -8.03 18.33 4.38
CA ILE A 209 -9.49 18.43 4.47
C ILE A 209 -9.93 19.81 3.98
N SER A 210 -10.95 19.82 3.12
CA SER A 210 -11.50 21.03 2.52
C SER A 210 -13.03 21.03 2.52
N LYS A 211 -13.62 22.22 2.40
CA LYS A 211 -15.06 22.44 2.22
C LYS A 211 -15.32 23.58 1.24
N THR A 212 -16.54 23.67 0.74
CA THR A 212 -16.95 24.74 -0.18
C THR A 212 -17.96 25.67 0.50
N GLU A 213 -17.62 26.96 0.60
CA GLU A 213 -18.52 28.01 1.07
C GLU A 213 -18.92 28.88 -0.13
N GLY A 214 -20.14 28.69 -0.63
CA GLY A 214 -20.63 29.32 -1.87
C GLY A 214 -19.86 28.83 -3.10
N ALA A 215 -18.97 29.67 -3.63
CA ALA A 215 -18.10 29.34 -4.76
C ALA A 215 -16.60 29.26 -4.37
N ILE A 216 -16.29 29.35 -3.08
CA ILE A 216 -14.91 29.38 -2.56
C ILE A 216 -14.62 28.05 -1.85
N VAL A 217 -13.57 27.36 -2.29
CA VAL A 217 -13.01 26.22 -1.54
C VAL A 217 -12.10 26.76 -0.44
N LYS A 218 -12.23 26.20 0.76
CA LYS A 218 -11.36 26.47 1.92
C LYS A 218 -10.78 25.16 2.46
N TYR A 219 -9.56 25.22 2.98
CA TYR A 219 -8.81 24.11 3.56
C TYR A 219 -8.59 24.35 5.06
N ILE A 220 -8.53 23.29 5.88
CA ILE A 220 -8.12 23.42 7.28
C ILE A 220 -6.66 23.88 7.32
N GLU A 221 -6.37 24.94 8.08
CA GLU A 221 -5.03 25.54 8.23
C GLU A 221 -4.49 25.36 9.66
N GLY A 222 -5.31 25.69 10.65
CA GLY A 222 -4.93 25.71 12.06
C GLY A 222 -6.11 25.52 13.00
N VAL A 223 -5.93 25.95 14.25
CA VAL A 223 -6.91 25.84 15.33
C VAL A 223 -7.03 27.19 16.04
N LYS A 224 -8.25 27.62 16.36
CA LYS A 224 -8.49 28.79 17.21
C LYS A 224 -9.86 28.73 17.88
N ASP A 225 -9.87 29.00 19.18
CA ASP A 225 -11.04 29.05 20.06
C ASP A 225 -11.81 27.71 20.06
N GLY A 226 -11.07 26.59 20.08
CA GLY A 226 -11.63 25.23 20.07
C GLY A 226 -12.21 24.78 18.72
N LEU A 227 -11.89 25.49 17.63
CA LEU A 227 -12.43 25.24 16.30
C LEU A 227 -11.34 25.32 15.22
N TYR A 228 -11.50 24.56 14.13
CA TYR A 228 -10.61 24.65 12.98
C TYR A 228 -10.65 26.05 12.33
N THR A 229 -9.49 26.55 11.91
CA THR A 229 -9.36 27.75 11.07
C THR A 229 -9.18 27.37 9.60
N TRP A 230 -9.59 28.26 8.69
CA TRP A 230 -9.84 27.92 7.29
C TRP A 230 -9.20 28.91 6.32
N THR A 231 -8.32 28.41 5.45
CA THR A 231 -7.56 29.19 4.46
C THR A 231 -8.02 28.93 3.04
N THR A 232 -7.72 29.84 2.11
CA THR A 232 -7.93 29.64 0.67
C THR A 232 -6.66 29.24 -0.07
N ASP A 233 -5.49 29.32 0.56
CA ASP A 233 -4.24 28.80 -0.02
C ASP A 233 -4.07 27.31 0.32
N LYS A 234 -4.21 26.45 -0.69
CA LYS A 234 -4.01 25.00 -0.54
C LYS A 234 -2.61 24.65 0.01
N ASN A 235 -1.60 25.47 -0.24
CA ASN A 235 -0.23 25.22 0.24
C ASN A 235 -0.04 25.50 1.74
N ALA A 236 -0.99 26.19 2.37
CA ALA A 236 -1.01 26.47 3.81
C ALA A 236 -1.89 25.46 4.60
N ALA A 237 -2.48 24.46 3.93
CA ALA A 237 -3.34 23.48 4.57
C ALA A 237 -2.58 22.59 5.56
N LYS A 238 -3.23 22.22 6.69
CA LYS A 238 -2.74 21.17 7.59
C LYS A 238 -2.77 19.83 6.86
N HIS A 239 -1.60 19.21 6.75
CA HIS A 239 -1.46 17.81 6.35
C HIS A 239 -1.75 16.90 7.56
N PHE A 240 -2.65 15.94 7.37
CA PHE A 240 -3.03 14.90 8.31
C PHE A 240 -2.44 13.56 7.83
N VAL A 241 -1.69 12.86 8.68
CA VAL A 241 -0.85 11.72 8.28
C VAL A 241 -1.40 10.39 8.78
N THR A 242 -1.43 9.35 7.93
CA THR A 242 -1.87 8.01 8.36
C THR A 242 -0.86 7.34 9.29
N GLY A 243 -1.39 6.69 10.33
CA GLY A 243 -0.67 6.26 11.52
C GLY A 243 -0.93 7.14 12.74
N ASN A 244 -1.55 8.33 12.57
CA ASN A 244 -1.83 9.30 13.64
C ASN A 244 -3.33 9.62 13.77
N ALA A 245 -3.75 10.00 14.96
CA ALA A 245 -5.05 10.58 15.28
C ALA A 245 -4.89 12.05 15.70
N TYR A 246 -5.84 12.89 15.30
CA TYR A 246 -5.78 14.34 15.42
C TYR A 246 -7.04 14.88 16.09
N ASP A 247 -6.83 15.65 17.15
CA ASP A 247 -7.84 16.36 17.95
C ASP A 247 -7.42 17.83 18.10
N ILE A 248 -8.24 18.71 18.67
CA ILE A 248 -7.94 20.15 18.76
C ILE A 248 -8.04 20.70 20.19
N GLY A 249 -7.01 21.44 20.59
CA GLY A 249 -7.04 22.28 21.78
C GLY A 249 -7.65 23.65 21.51
N SER A 250 -7.41 24.62 22.40
CA SER A 250 -7.86 26.00 22.22
C SER A 250 -7.20 26.72 21.04
N THR A 251 -5.96 26.36 20.69
CA THR A 251 -5.08 27.11 19.76
C THR A 251 -4.23 26.21 18.86
N ASP A 252 -4.17 24.91 19.14
CA ASP A 252 -3.19 23.98 18.55
C ASP A 252 -3.85 22.61 18.30
N PHE A 253 -3.28 21.83 17.36
CA PHE A 253 -3.66 20.44 17.17
C PHE A 253 -3.01 19.56 18.25
N THR A 254 -3.76 18.58 18.76
CA THR A 254 -3.22 17.42 19.48
C THR A 254 -3.01 16.29 18.48
N GLU A 255 -1.82 15.67 18.48
CA GLU A 255 -1.45 14.60 17.54
C GLU A 255 -0.88 13.41 18.33
N VAL A 256 -1.47 12.22 18.14
CA VAL A 256 -1.06 10.98 18.81
C VAL A 256 -0.98 9.82 17.82
N ALA A 257 -0.08 8.86 18.05
CA ALA A 257 -0.01 7.65 17.23
C ALA A 257 -1.26 6.76 17.44
N THR A 258 -1.70 6.10 16.37
CA THR A 258 -2.85 5.17 16.35
C THR A 258 -2.50 3.90 15.55
N ASP A 259 -3.51 3.08 15.23
CA ASP A 259 -3.34 1.82 14.50
C ASP A 259 -2.66 2.01 13.13
N LYS A 260 -1.87 1.03 12.66
CA LYS A 260 -1.23 1.10 11.34
C LYS A 260 -2.29 1.27 10.25
N GLY A 261 -2.07 2.21 9.34
CA GLY A 261 -2.99 2.59 8.27
C GLY A 261 -4.26 3.28 8.70
N LYS A 262 -4.41 3.68 9.97
CA LYS A 262 -5.55 4.48 10.42
C LYS A 262 -5.16 5.95 10.50
N LEU A 263 -6.04 6.82 10.04
CA LEU A 263 -6.05 8.24 10.35
C LEU A 263 -7.39 8.54 11.04
N THR A 264 -7.36 9.34 12.09
CA THR A 264 -8.57 9.88 12.74
C THR A 264 -8.46 11.40 12.82
N VAL A 265 -9.53 12.11 12.50
CA VAL A 265 -9.63 13.56 12.66
C VAL A 265 -10.94 13.87 13.38
N ASP A 266 -10.83 14.33 14.61
CA ASP A 266 -11.93 14.63 15.51
C ASP A 266 -12.36 16.10 15.42
N SER A 267 -13.39 16.48 16.19
CA SER A 267 -13.92 17.84 16.34
C SER A 267 -14.28 18.61 15.06
N LEU A 268 -14.70 17.89 14.01
CA LEU A 268 -15.19 18.51 12.78
C LEU A 268 -16.60 19.09 13.00
N GLU A 269 -16.84 20.30 12.49
CA GLU A 269 -18.17 20.93 12.47
C GLU A 269 -19.12 20.14 11.56
N VAL A 270 -20.43 20.18 11.84
CA VAL A 270 -21.47 19.66 10.93
C VAL A 270 -21.36 20.30 9.55
N GLY A 271 -21.35 19.48 8.49
CA GLY A 271 -21.20 19.93 7.10
C GLY A 271 -20.57 18.91 6.16
N SER A 272 -20.57 19.24 4.87
CA SER A 272 -20.02 18.41 3.79
C SER A 272 -18.58 18.83 3.43
N TYR A 273 -17.69 17.85 3.26
CA TYR A 273 -16.25 18.02 3.12
C TYR A 273 -15.68 17.16 1.97
N ILE A 274 -14.53 17.58 1.43
CA ILE A 274 -13.66 16.75 0.58
C ILE A 274 -12.35 16.48 1.32
N LEU A 275 -12.08 15.20 1.54
CA LEU A 275 -10.76 14.68 1.90
C LEU A 275 -9.94 14.49 0.62
N GLU A 276 -8.81 15.16 0.48
CA GLU A 276 -7.90 15.03 -0.67
C GLU A 276 -6.58 14.41 -0.22
N GLU A 277 -6.20 13.28 -0.81
CA GLU A 277 -4.86 12.70 -0.64
C GLU A 277 -3.87 13.51 -1.47
N VAL A 278 -2.86 14.10 -0.84
CA VAL A 278 -1.87 14.96 -1.52
C VAL A 278 -0.53 14.26 -1.73
N LYS A 279 -0.29 13.13 -1.04
CA LYS A 279 0.93 12.33 -1.15
C LYS A 279 0.67 10.91 -0.63
N ALA A 280 1.08 9.91 -1.41
CA ALA A 280 1.02 8.51 -1.03
C ALA A 280 2.14 8.12 -0.01
N PRO A 281 1.98 6.99 0.71
CA PRO A 281 3.03 6.34 1.49
C PRO A 281 4.29 5.96 0.67
N ASP A 282 5.40 5.72 1.38
CA ASP A 282 6.62 5.18 0.77
C ASP A 282 6.35 3.81 0.14
N ASN A 283 6.70 3.64 -1.15
CA ASN A 283 6.40 2.46 -1.97
C ASN A 283 4.88 2.19 -2.16
N ALA A 284 4.10 3.26 -2.30
CA ALA A 284 2.74 3.21 -2.79
C ALA A 284 2.47 4.40 -3.74
N ALA A 285 1.50 4.28 -4.65
CA ALA A 285 1.19 5.33 -5.62
C ALA A 285 -0.30 5.73 -5.64
N LEU A 286 -0.57 7.03 -5.76
CA LEU A 286 -1.94 7.59 -5.80
C LEU A 286 -2.79 6.96 -6.92
N ILE A 287 -4.09 6.79 -6.69
CA ILE A 287 -5.05 6.33 -7.69
C ILE A 287 -6.00 7.50 -7.98
N ASP A 288 -6.13 7.93 -9.23
CA ASP A 288 -6.81 9.18 -9.62
C ASP A 288 -8.24 9.28 -9.04
N ASN A 289 -8.97 8.16 -9.01
CA ASN A 289 -10.34 8.09 -8.48
C ASN A 289 -10.45 7.97 -6.95
N GLN A 290 -9.35 7.68 -6.24
CA GLN A 290 -9.28 7.62 -4.77
C GLN A 290 -8.84 8.96 -4.16
N THR A 291 -8.02 9.72 -4.90
CA THR A 291 -7.38 10.99 -4.50
C THR A 291 -8.35 12.02 -3.91
N LYS A 292 -9.64 12.01 -4.25
CA LYS A 292 -10.67 12.89 -3.69
C LYS A 292 -11.89 12.13 -3.19
N THR A 293 -12.01 12.04 -1.87
CA THR A 293 -13.10 11.32 -1.20
C THR A 293 -14.06 12.30 -0.50
N PRO A 294 -15.32 12.44 -0.96
CA PRO A 294 -16.32 13.26 -0.28
C PRO A 294 -16.82 12.59 1.00
N PHE A 295 -17.02 13.36 2.06
CA PHE A 295 -17.62 12.92 3.32
C PHE A 295 -18.51 14.01 3.92
N GLU A 296 -19.32 13.66 4.91
CA GLU A 296 -20.26 14.59 5.54
C GLU A 296 -20.38 14.25 7.03
N ILE A 297 -20.27 15.28 7.86
CA ILE A 297 -20.57 15.23 9.30
C ILE A 297 -22.01 15.68 9.48
N ILE A 298 -22.85 14.85 10.10
CA ILE A 298 -24.27 15.15 10.37
C ILE A 298 -24.52 15.33 11.87
N GLU A 299 -25.51 16.16 12.18
CA GLU A 299 -25.93 16.49 13.54
C GLU A 299 -26.41 15.25 14.32
N GLU A 300 -26.12 15.19 15.62
CA GLU A 300 -26.42 14.07 16.55
C GLU A 300 -25.78 12.69 16.21
N SER A 301 -24.89 12.60 15.21
CA SER A 301 -24.21 11.34 14.85
C SER A 301 -23.05 10.97 15.78
N GLN A 302 -23.33 10.15 16.80
CA GLN A 302 -22.31 9.52 17.66
C GLN A 302 -21.45 8.46 16.93
N THR A 303 -21.73 8.14 15.67
CA THR A 303 -20.92 7.23 14.85
C THR A 303 -19.91 8.01 14.01
N PRO A 304 -18.59 7.70 14.12
CA PRO A 304 -17.58 8.24 13.23
C PRO A 304 -17.85 7.92 11.75
N VAL A 305 -17.47 8.85 10.87
CA VAL A 305 -17.62 8.68 9.42
C VAL A 305 -16.41 7.91 8.90
N GLU A 306 -16.60 6.63 8.60
CA GLU A 306 -15.53 5.76 8.08
C GLU A 306 -15.35 5.89 6.56
N LYS A 307 -14.09 5.97 6.12
CA LYS A 307 -13.66 5.90 4.71
C LYS A 307 -12.53 4.88 4.56
N THR A 308 -12.53 4.12 3.46
CA THR A 308 -11.37 3.30 3.06
C THR A 308 -10.76 3.89 1.80
N ILE A 309 -9.45 4.12 1.77
CA ILE A 309 -8.75 4.77 0.64
C ILE A 309 -7.54 3.94 0.22
N LYS A 310 -7.50 3.56 -1.05
CA LYS A 310 -6.45 2.73 -1.64
C LYS A 310 -5.34 3.55 -2.29
N ASN A 311 -4.11 3.04 -2.24
CA ASN A 311 -3.06 3.37 -3.21
C ASN A 311 -2.59 2.09 -3.87
N ASP A 312 -2.03 2.22 -5.07
CA ASP A 312 -1.37 1.12 -5.74
C ASP A 312 -0.14 0.68 -4.95
N THR A 313 -0.06 -0.62 -4.68
CA THR A 313 1.11 -1.30 -4.11
C THR A 313 1.39 -2.57 -4.91
N SER A 314 2.53 -3.22 -4.68
CA SER A 314 2.91 -4.44 -5.38
C SER A 314 3.29 -5.55 -4.41
N HIS A 315 2.76 -6.75 -4.67
CA HIS A 315 3.27 -8.01 -4.14
C HIS A 315 3.49 -9.00 -5.28
N VAL A 316 4.65 -9.64 -5.29
CA VAL A 316 5.04 -10.67 -6.26
C VAL A 316 4.99 -12.04 -5.59
N GLU A 317 4.37 -13.01 -6.27
CA GLU A 317 4.43 -14.43 -5.97
C GLU A 317 5.33 -15.14 -6.98
N LYS A 318 6.06 -16.18 -6.54
CA LYS A 318 6.84 -17.08 -7.40
C LYS A 318 6.61 -18.52 -6.97
N THR A 319 6.31 -19.41 -7.92
CA THR A 319 6.06 -20.84 -7.63
C THR A 319 6.60 -21.75 -8.73
N THR A 320 6.70 -23.06 -8.45
CA THR A 320 6.94 -24.12 -9.43
C THR A 320 5.74 -25.07 -9.46
N PRO A 321 4.62 -24.69 -10.12
CA PRO A 321 3.30 -25.28 -9.87
C PRO A 321 3.12 -26.74 -10.32
N GLN A 322 4.10 -27.34 -11.01
CA GLN A 322 4.11 -28.74 -11.43
C GLN A 322 5.18 -29.59 -10.71
N LEU A 323 6.01 -28.98 -9.85
CA LEU A 323 7.06 -29.68 -9.11
C LEU A 323 6.53 -30.09 -7.74
N ASP A 324 6.47 -31.40 -7.50
CA ASP A 324 6.36 -31.95 -6.15
C ASP A 324 7.76 -32.04 -5.53
N GLY A 325 7.89 -31.68 -4.25
CA GLY A 325 9.18 -31.54 -3.58
C GLY A 325 10.02 -30.37 -4.10
N LYS A 326 11.33 -30.60 -4.25
CA LYS A 326 12.34 -29.63 -4.73
C LYS A 326 13.42 -30.26 -5.61
N ASP A 327 13.52 -31.58 -5.59
CA ASP A 327 14.54 -32.34 -6.28
C ASP A 327 14.20 -32.52 -7.76
N VAL A 328 15.19 -32.29 -8.61
CA VAL A 328 15.09 -32.39 -10.07
C VAL A 328 16.36 -33.01 -10.63
N ALA A 329 16.25 -33.72 -11.74
CA ALA A 329 17.39 -34.16 -12.51
C ALA A 329 18.00 -33.00 -13.31
N ILE A 330 19.30 -33.05 -13.60
CA ILE A 330 19.92 -32.09 -14.53
C ILE A 330 19.27 -32.27 -15.90
N GLY A 331 18.87 -31.16 -16.55
CA GLY A 331 18.09 -31.18 -17.79
C GLY A 331 16.60 -31.52 -17.66
N GLU A 332 16.04 -31.66 -16.45
CA GLU A 332 14.59 -31.76 -16.23
C GLU A 332 13.90 -30.41 -16.50
N ASP A 333 12.81 -30.41 -17.28
CA ASP A 333 12.01 -29.20 -17.57
C ASP A 333 11.21 -28.77 -16.32
N ILE A 334 11.65 -27.72 -15.64
CA ILE A 334 10.99 -27.15 -14.47
C ILE A 334 10.04 -26.04 -14.93
N GLN A 335 8.72 -26.19 -14.73
CA GLN A 335 7.80 -25.08 -14.94
C GLN A 335 7.81 -24.14 -13.73
N TYR A 336 8.07 -22.86 -13.98
CA TYR A 336 7.96 -21.77 -13.01
C TYR A 336 6.80 -20.84 -13.38
N GLU A 337 6.25 -20.16 -12.37
CA GLU A 337 5.26 -19.10 -12.50
C GLU A 337 5.69 -17.89 -11.67
N ILE A 338 5.62 -16.69 -12.25
CA ILE A 338 5.70 -15.39 -11.56
C ILE A 338 4.33 -14.73 -11.69
N SER A 339 3.77 -14.24 -10.59
CA SER A 339 2.50 -13.53 -10.55
C SER A 339 2.65 -12.23 -9.76
N VAL A 340 2.03 -11.14 -10.21
CA VAL A 340 2.00 -9.85 -9.50
C VAL A 340 0.64 -9.19 -9.67
N ASN A 341 0.17 -8.46 -8.65
CA ASN A 341 -1.07 -7.70 -8.79
C ASN A 341 -0.91 -6.53 -9.78
N ILE A 342 -1.88 -6.35 -10.67
CA ILE A 342 -1.97 -5.21 -11.57
C ILE A 342 -2.51 -4.01 -10.75
N PRO A 343 -1.84 -2.84 -10.79
CA PRO A 343 -2.34 -1.61 -10.17
C PRO A 343 -3.82 -1.31 -10.50
N GLN A 344 -4.57 -0.81 -9.53
CA GLN A 344 -5.93 -0.32 -9.78
C GLN A 344 -5.91 1.01 -10.55
N GLY A 345 -4.84 1.80 -10.41
CA GLY A 345 -4.57 2.97 -11.24
C GLY A 345 -3.78 2.68 -12.53
N ILE A 346 -3.76 1.44 -13.06
CA ILE A 346 -2.86 1.07 -14.18
C ILE A 346 -3.08 1.91 -15.46
N ALA A 347 -4.29 2.45 -15.65
CA ALA A 347 -4.65 3.32 -16.78
C ALA A 347 -4.65 4.83 -16.47
N ASP A 348 -4.30 5.23 -15.24
CA ASP A 348 -4.32 6.61 -14.73
C ASP A 348 -3.36 7.53 -15.50
N LYS A 349 -3.56 8.86 -15.36
CA LYS A 349 -2.96 9.85 -16.28
C LYS A 349 -2.24 10.99 -15.58
N GLU A 350 -0.92 11.02 -15.76
CA GLU A 350 -0.12 12.21 -15.42
C GLU A 350 -0.26 13.26 -16.54
N GLY A 351 -1.30 14.08 -16.41
CA GLY A 351 -1.69 15.10 -17.38
C GLY A 351 -2.26 14.50 -18.66
N THR A 352 -1.40 14.22 -19.63
CA THR A 352 -1.76 13.54 -20.89
C THR A 352 -0.99 12.23 -21.12
N ALA A 353 0.03 11.94 -20.30
CA ALA A 353 0.80 10.70 -20.36
C ALA A 353 0.12 9.58 -19.57
N ASN A 354 0.51 8.32 -19.83
CA ASN A 354 0.22 7.22 -18.91
C ASN A 354 1.03 7.45 -17.63
N LYS A 355 0.42 7.30 -16.44
CA LYS A 355 1.14 7.24 -15.16
C LYS A 355 2.14 6.07 -15.16
N TYR A 356 1.65 4.88 -15.52
CA TYR A 356 2.47 3.70 -15.70
C TYR A 356 3.01 3.64 -17.14
N THR A 357 4.31 3.92 -17.27
CA THR A 357 5.06 3.84 -18.54
C THR A 357 5.91 2.57 -18.66
N LYS A 358 5.92 1.76 -17.61
CA LYS A 358 6.68 0.52 -17.47
C LYS A 358 5.88 -0.47 -16.62
N PHE A 359 5.94 -1.75 -16.95
CA PHE A 359 5.47 -2.84 -16.10
C PHE A 359 6.27 -4.08 -16.47
N ASN A 360 7.34 -4.30 -15.72
CA ASN A 360 8.30 -5.35 -15.99
C ASN A 360 8.28 -6.39 -14.88
N LEU A 361 8.29 -7.66 -15.25
CA LEU A 361 8.69 -8.76 -14.35
C LEU A 361 10.19 -8.97 -14.50
N VAL A 362 10.89 -9.14 -13.38
CA VAL A 362 12.33 -9.35 -13.32
C VAL A 362 12.59 -10.69 -12.65
N ASP A 363 13.44 -11.49 -13.26
CA ASP A 363 13.85 -12.82 -12.81
C ASP A 363 15.36 -12.84 -12.61
N THR A 364 15.85 -13.41 -11.51
CA THR A 364 17.29 -13.53 -11.22
C THR A 364 17.58 -14.86 -10.55
N HIS A 365 18.48 -15.65 -11.13
CA HIS A 365 18.69 -17.04 -10.77
C HIS A 365 20.16 -17.41 -10.59
N ASP A 366 20.41 -18.55 -9.95
CA ASP A 366 21.75 -19.14 -9.88
C ASP A 366 22.28 -19.53 -11.28
N ALA A 367 23.60 -19.50 -11.44
CA ALA A 367 24.29 -19.84 -12.70
C ALA A 367 24.05 -21.29 -13.17
N ALA A 368 23.65 -22.17 -12.26
CA ALA A 368 23.32 -23.56 -12.55
C ALA A 368 21.90 -23.76 -13.12
N LEU A 369 21.07 -22.72 -13.15
CA LEU A 369 19.77 -22.71 -13.82
C LEU A 369 19.90 -22.04 -15.20
N THR A 370 19.28 -22.63 -16.21
CA THR A 370 19.20 -22.09 -17.57
C THR A 370 17.74 -21.83 -17.93
N PHE A 371 17.42 -20.61 -18.38
CA PHE A 371 16.09 -20.25 -18.88
C PHE A 371 15.85 -20.82 -20.29
N SER A 372 14.70 -21.48 -20.47
CA SER A 372 14.23 -21.94 -21.79
C SER A 372 13.56 -20.77 -22.53
N ASN A 373 14.36 -19.86 -23.11
CA ASN A 373 13.91 -18.67 -23.83
C ASN A 373 13.24 -19.01 -25.20
N THR A 374 12.07 -19.65 -25.13
CA THR A 374 11.26 -20.08 -26.28
C THR A 374 9.80 -19.66 -26.08
N PRO A 375 9.17 -18.91 -27.01
CA PRO A 375 7.75 -18.51 -26.89
C PRO A 375 6.76 -19.60 -27.36
N THR A 376 7.24 -20.72 -27.89
CA THR A 376 6.39 -21.78 -28.47
C THR A 376 7.00 -23.16 -28.23
N GLY A 377 6.17 -24.21 -28.33
CA GLY A 377 6.57 -25.59 -28.06
C GLY A 377 6.22 -26.04 -26.63
N LYS A 378 6.78 -27.18 -26.19
CA LYS A 378 6.55 -27.76 -24.86
C LYS A 378 6.96 -26.78 -23.74
N THR A 379 8.08 -26.10 -23.94
CA THR A 379 8.70 -25.14 -23.01
C THR A 379 8.33 -23.69 -23.34
N GLY A 380 7.19 -23.48 -24.01
CA GLY A 380 6.74 -22.15 -24.41
C GLY A 380 6.44 -21.26 -23.19
N TYR A 381 7.08 -20.09 -23.10
CA TYR A 381 6.68 -19.07 -22.13
C TYR A 381 5.38 -18.37 -22.55
N VAL A 382 4.58 -17.93 -21.58
CA VAL A 382 3.29 -17.25 -21.81
C VAL A 382 3.06 -16.19 -20.73
N LEU A 383 2.61 -15.00 -21.14
CA LEU A 383 2.17 -13.91 -20.27
C LEU A 383 0.63 -13.81 -20.28
N TYR A 384 0.03 -13.50 -19.13
CA TYR A 384 -1.42 -13.45 -18.92
C TYR A 384 -1.84 -12.17 -18.19
N ASP A 385 -2.95 -11.57 -18.61
CA ASP A 385 -3.78 -10.65 -17.82
C ASP A 385 -4.90 -11.47 -17.14
N GLY A 386 -4.70 -11.79 -15.86
CA GLY A 386 -5.50 -12.73 -15.10
C GLY A 386 -5.49 -14.13 -15.71
N ASN A 387 -6.52 -14.44 -16.50
CA ASN A 387 -6.68 -15.70 -17.22
C ASN A 387 -6.61 -15.54 -18.75
N THR A 388 -6.47 -14.31 -19.26
CA THR A 388 -6.40 -14.00 -20.70
C THR A 388 -4.94 -13.97 -21.14
N ILE A 389 -4.58 -14.74 -22.17
CA ILE A 389 -3.23 -14.69 -22.76
C ILE A 389 -3.00 -13.33 -23.41
N ILE A 390 -1.87 -12.68 -23.07
CA ILE A 390 -1.37 -11.50 -23.76
C ILE A 390 -0.60 -11.97 -25.01
N ASP A 391 -0.86 -11.36 -26.17
CA ASP A 391 -0.17 -11.69 -27.41
C ASP A 391 1.31 -11.27 -27.36
N GLN A 392 2.20 -12.04 -28.02
CA GLN A 392 3.64 -11.77 -28.01
C GLN A 392 4.02 -10.45 -28.71
N SER A 393 3.12 -9.83 -29.47
CA SER A 393 3.29 -8.48 -30.03
C SER A 393 3.01 -7.35 -29.03
N HIS A 394 2.83 -7.65 -27.74
CA HIS A 394 2.56 -6.67 -26.67
C HIS A 394 3.52 -6.76 -25.46
N TYR A 395 4.53 -7.63 -25.52
CA TYR A 395 5.59 -7.71 -24.53
C TYR A 395 6.88 -8.27 -25.13
N THR A 396 8.01 -7.98 -24.47
CA THR A 396 9.33 -8.49 -24.85
C THR A 396 9.97 -9.27 -23.70
N VAL A 397 10.74 -10.31 -24.02
CA VAL A 397 11.54 -11.09 -23.04
C VAL A 397 13.02 -10.91 -23.40
N THR A 398 13.85 -10.50 -22.44
CA THR A 398 15.28 -10.21 -22.66
C THR A 398 16.13 -10.77 -21.52
N GLU A 399 17.07 -11.66 -21.86
CA GLU A 399 18.05 -12.23 -20.93
C GLU A 399 19.18 -11.25 -20.61
N GLN A 400 19.60 -11.21 -19.33
CA GLN A 400 20.60 -10.27 -18.80
C GLN A 400 21.42 -10.94 -17.70
N GLY A 401 22.50 -11.63 -18.09
CA GLY A 401 23.32 -12.41 -17.14
C GLY A 401 22.58 -13.67 -16.69
N ASN A 402 22.56 -13.94 -15.38
CA ASN A 402 21.80 -15.05 -14.80
C ASN A 402 20.38 -14.57 -14.42
N GLY A 403 19.60 -14.18 -15.42
CA GLY A 403 18.29 -13.59 -15.21
C GLY A 403 17.68 -13.06 -16.50
N PHE A 404 16.42 -12.65 -16.43
CA PHE A 404 15.72 -12.06 -17.56
C PHE A 404 14.72 -10.98 -17.11
N THR A 405 14.24 -10.20 -18.08
CA THR A 405 13.16 -9.24 -17.90
C THR A 405 12.06 -9.51 -18.91
N VAL A 406 10.82 -9.58 -18.42
CA VAL A 406 9.60 -9.55 -19.25
C VAL A 406 9.03 -8.14 -19.17
N ALA A 407 9.10 -7.38 -20.25
CA ALA A 407 8.64 -5.99 -20.29
C ALA A 407 7.36 -5.87 -21.13
N VAL A 408 6.26 -5.42 -20.51
CA VAL A 408 5.02 -5.11 -21.24
C VAL A 408 5.18 -3.81 -22.03
N ASP A 409 4.69 -3.77 -23.27
CA ASP A 409 4.81 -2.60 -24.14
C ASP A 409 4.11 -1.37 -23.51
N PRO A 410 4.78 -0.20 -23.40
CA PRO A 410 4.22 1.00 -22.75
C PRO A 410 2.90 1.52 -23.36
N ALA A 411 2.59 1.14 -24.61
CA ALA A 411 1.32 1.43 -25.26
C ALA A 411 0.20 0.45 -24.88
N TYR A 412 0.54 -0.77 -24.45
CA TYR A 412 -0.41 -1.82 -24.05
C TYR A 412 -0.75 -1.77 -22.56
N ILE A 413 0.16 -1.28 -21.70
CA ILE A 413 -0.04 -1.20 -20.23
C ILE A 413 -1.43 -0.68 -19.81
N PRO A 414 -1.99 0.42 -20.37
CA PRO A 414 -3.30 0.94 -19.96
C PRO A 414 -4.51 0.06 -20.36
N SER A 415 -4.30 -1.05 -21.05
CA SER A 415 -5.33 -2.03 -21.42
C SER A 415 -5.35 -3.27 -20.53
N LEU A 416 -4.38 -3.41 -19.62
CA LEU A 416 -4.37 -4.44 -18.57
C LEU A 416 -5.54 -4.24 -17.61
N THR A 417 -6.13 -5.33 -17.14
CA THR A 417 -7.31 -5.32 -16.25
C THR A 417 -6.94 -4.78 -14.86
N PRO A 418 -7.46 -3.61 -14.43
CA PRO A 418 -7.06 -3.00 -13.16
C PRO A 418 -7.42 -3.87 -11.95
N GLY A 419 -6.44 -4.18 -11.10
CA GLY A 419 -6.62 -5.06 -9.94
C GLY A 419 -6.72 -6.56 -10.25
N ALA A 420 -6.43 -7.00 -11.48
CA ALA A 420 -6.21 -8.42 -11.80
C ALA A 420 -4.76 -8.84 -11.49
N THR A 421 -4.31 -10.00 -11.98
CA THR A 421 -2.96 -10.52 -11.78
C THR A 421 -2.22 -10.58 -13.12
N LEU A 422 -1.07 -9.90 -13.25
CA LEU A 422 -0.16 -10.10 -14.36
C LEU A 422 0.68 -11.34 -14.04
N LYS A 423 0.57 -12.37 -14.88
CA LYS A 423 1.19 -13.67 -14.64
C LYS A 423 2.05 -14.12 -15.81
N PHE A 424 3.25 -14.63 -15.53
CA PHE A 424 4.17 -15.20 -16.52
C PHE A 424 4.53 -16.65 -16.15
N THR A 425 4.18 -17.58 -17.02
CA THR A 425 4.59 -18.99 -16.90
C THR A 425 5.73 -19.28 -17.87
N TYR A 426 6.78 -19.95 -17.41
CA TYR A 426 7.98 -20.21 -18.19
C TYR A 426 8.68 -21.48 -17.72
N PHE A 427 9.77 -21.86 -18.39
CA PHE A 427 10.51 -23.08 -18.10
C PHE A 427 11.98 -22.80 -17.89
N MET A 428 12.60 -23.55 -16.98
CA MET A 428 14.04 -23.61 -16.78
C MET A 428 14.50 -25.05 -16.62
N HIS A 429 15.80 -25.30 -16.62
CA HIS A 429 16.40 -26.58 -16.24
C HIS A 429 17.72 -26.35 -15.50
N LEU A 430 18.13 -27.31 -14.66
CA LEU A 430 19.50 -27.34 -14.15
C LEU A 430 20.48 -27.74 -15.28
N ASN A 431 21.65 -27.11 -15.31
CA ASN A 431 22.69 -27.27 -16.33
C ASN A 431 23.97 -27.95 -15.78
N GLU A 432 25.05 -27.97 -16.57
CA GLU A 432 26.31 -28.66 -16.23
C GLU A 432 27.06 -28.10 -15.00
N GLN A 433 26.64 -26.94 -14.49
CA GLN A 433 27.21 -26.30 -13.30
C GLN A 433 26.48 -26.71 -12.00
N ALA A 434 25.41 -27.50 -12.10
CA ALA A 434 24.66 -28.00 -10.95
C ALA A 434 25.48 -28.98 -10.11
N ASP A 435 25.67 -28.60 -8.85
CA ASP A 435 26.48 -29.27 -7.83
C ASP A 435 25.56 -29.85 -6.75
N PRO A 436 25.50 -31.19 -6.54
CA PRO A 436 24.63 -31.81 -5.53
C PRO A 436 24.92 -31.44 -4.07
N THR A 437 25.89 -30.57 -3.79
CA THR A 437 26.12 -29.95 -2.47
C THR A 437 25.34 -28.65 -2.25
N LYS A 438 24.51 -28.21 -3.22
CA LYS A 438 23.84 -26.91 -3.20
C LYS A 438 22.37 -27.00 -3.61
N GLY A 439 21.58 -26.06 -3.09
CA GLY A 439 20.32 -25.65 -3.72
C GLY A 439 20.56 -24.46 -4.64
N PHE A 440 19.69 -24.31 -5.64
CA PHE A 440 19.78 -23.29 -6.68
C PHE A 440 18.53 -22.43 -6.65
N THR A 441 18.71 -21.15 -6.37
CA THR A 441 17.60 -20.20 -6.21
C THR A 441 17.21 -19.57 -7.54
N ASN A 442 15.93 -19.24 -7.65
CA ASN A 442 15.45 -18.23 -8.56
C ASN A 442 14.52 -17.26 -7.80
N GLU A 443 14.83 -15.96 -7.88
CA GLU A 443 14.10 -14.83 -7.30
C GLU A 443 13.22 -14.14 -8.35
N ALA A 444 12.10 -13.54 -7.95
CA ALA A 444 11.30 -12.68 -8.82
C ALA A 444 10.99 -11.33 -8.18
N ASN A 445 10.98 -10.27 -8.97
CA ASN A 445 10.48 -8.96 -8.55
C ASN A 445 9.75 -8.25 -9.70
N VAL A 446 9.18 -7.09 -9.43
CA VAL A 446 8.49 -6.21 -10.37
C VAL A 446 9.17 -4.84 -10.41
N ASP A 447 9.19 -4.24 -11.60
CA ASP A 447 9.51 -2.82 -11.77
C ASP A 447 8.43 -2.19 -12.66
N ASN A 448 7.52 -1.44 -12.03
CA ASN A 448 6.48 -0.66 -12.71
C ASN A 448 6.78 0.86 -12.71
N GLY A 449 7.98 1.25 -12.29
CA GLY A 449 8.40 2.66 -12.14
C GLY A 449 7.84 3.43 -10.93
N HIS A 450 6.92 2.85 -10.15
CA HIS A 450 6.28 3.49 -8.98
C HIS A 450 6.42 2.66 -7.69
N THR A 451 6.35 1.34 -7.79
CA THR A 451 6.43 0.39 -6.65
C THR A 451 7.24 -0.86 -6.99
N GLU A 452 7.93 -1.40 -5.99
CA GLU A 452 8.70 -2.65 -5.99
C GLU A 452 8.13 -3.62 -4.92
N ASP A 453 8.37 -4.93 -5.04
CA ASP A 453 8.25 -5.80 -3.86
C ASP A 453 9.54 -5.70 -3.04
N LYS A 454 9.40 -5.41 -1.75
CA LYS A 454 10.50 -5.25 -0.78
C LYS A 454 10.91 -6.56 -0.11
N THR A 455 10.22 -7.64 -0.44
CA THR A 455 10.44 -9.02 0.01
C THR A 455 10.31 -9.98 -1.19
N PRO A 456 11.23 -9.89 -2.19
CA PRO A 456 11.14 -10.68 -3.42
C PRO A 456 11.01 -12.19 -3.14
N PRO A 457 10.02 -12.89 -3.71
CA PRO A 457 9.89 -14.34 -3.53
C PRO A 457 11.01 -15.12 -4.22
N THR A 458 11.63 -16.02 -3.49
CA THR A 458 12.60 -17.00 -3.99
C THR A 458 12.03 -18.41 -3.99
N VAL A 459 12.28 -19.18 -5.05
CA VAL A 459 12.05 -20.64 -5.09
C VAL A 459 13.38 -21.33 -5.34
N ASP A 460 13.72 -22.32 -4.52
CA ASP A 460 14.93 -23.12 -4.62
C ASP A 460 14.66 -24.57 -5.03
N VAL A 461 15.51 -25.08 -5.93
CA VAL A 461 15.52 -26.49 -6.38
C VAL A 461 16.88 -27.14 -6.10
N VAL A 462 16.90 -28.46 -5.98
CA VAL A 462 18.10 -29.25 -5.66
C VAL A 462 18.29 -30.38 -6.67
N THR A 463 19.51 -30.92 -6.76
CA THR A 463 19.75 -32.19 -7.49
C THR A 463 20.60 -33.11 -6.64
N GLY A 464 20.39 -34.41 -6.76
CA GLY A 464 21.01 -35.45 -5.95
C GLY A 464 22.22 -36.11 -6.58
N GLY A 465 22.89 -36.93 -5.79
CA GLY A 465 23.99 -37.78 -6.23
C GLY A 465 24.36 -38.84 -5.20
N LYS A 466 25.16 -39.82 -5.59
CA LYS A 466 25.64 -40.89 -4.71
C LYS A 466 27.08 -41.25 -5.08
N ARG A 467 27.90 -41.51 -4.05
CA ARG A 467 29.32 -41.84 -4.21
C ARG A 467 29.61 -43.25 -3.71
N PHE A 468 30.46 -43.97 -4.44
CA PHE A 468 30.94 -45.30 -4.06
C PHE A 468 32.46 -45.39 -4.18
N VAL A 469 33.05 -46.35 -3.46
CA VAL A 469 34.45 -46.74 -3.63
C VAL A 469 34.56 -48.24 -3.88
N LYS A 470 35.09 -48.60 -5.05
CA LYS A 470 35.43 -49.96 -5.44
C LYS A 470 36.68 -50.39 -4.69
N ILE A 471 36.57 -51.44 -3.88
CA ILE A 471 37.68 -51.98 -3.08
C ILE A 471 37.91 -53.48 -3.30
N ASP A 472 39.08 -53.95 -2.87
CA ASP A 472 39.37 -55.36 -2.62
C ASP A 472 38.62 -55.85 -1.36
N GLY A 473 37.92 -56.98 -1.50
CA GLY A 473 37.10 -57.61 -0.46
C GLY A 473 37.76 -58.80 0.25
N ASP A 474 39.03 -59.10 -0.04
CA ASP A 474 39.80 -60.16 0.62
C ASP A 474 40.84 -59.63 1.63
N VAL A 475 41.14 -58.32 1.60
CA VAL A 475 42.02 -57.62 2.57
C VAL A 475 41.22 -56.82 3.59
N SER A 476 41.84 -56.48 4.72
CA SER A 476 41.24 -55.67 5.80
C SER A 476 41.53 -54.17 5.71
N ALA A 477 42.24 -53.73 4.68
CA ALA A 477 42.45 -52.33 4.34
C ALA A 477 41.55 -51.99 3.15
N ASP A 478 41.06 -50.76 3.08
CA ASP A 478 40.15 -50.30 2.01
C ASP A 478 40.94 -49.98 0.72
N GLU A 479 41.68 -50.96 0.20
CA GLU A 479 42.52 -50.82 -0.99
C GLU A 479 41.66 -50.63 -2.25
N PRO A 480 41.77 -49.49 -2.97
CA PRO A 480 40.92 -49.17 -4.11
C PRO A 480 41.28 -49.98 -5.37
N LEU A 481 40.27 -50.35 -6.17
CA LEU A 481 40.45 -51.05 -7.43
C LEU A 481 40.04 -50.19 -8.63
N ALA A 482 40.90 -50.18 -9.65
CA ALA A 482 40.65 -49.54 -10.94
C ALA A 482 40.06 -50.53 -11.97
N ASP A 483 39.66 -50.02 -13.13
CA ASP A 483 39.28 -50.76 -14.35
C ASP A 483 38.02 -51.65 -14.23
N ALA A 484 37.31 -51.60 -13.10
CA ALA A 484 35.91 -52.01 -13.00
C ALA A 484 35.00 -51.02 -13.73
N GLU A 485 33.97 -51.52 -14.39
CA GLU A 485 32.97 -50.72 -15.12
C GLU A 485 31.56 -51.00 -14.59
N PHE A 486 30.77 -49.94 -14.42
CA PHE A 486 29.41 -49.98 -13.88
C PHE A 486 28.40 -49.22 -14.74
N VAL A 487 27.12 -49.57 -14.61
CA VAL A 487 25.97 -48.76 -15.06
C VAL A 487 24.98 -48.58 -13.91
N VAL A 488 24.17 -47.53 -13.97
CA VAL A 488 23.07 -47.27 -13.02
C VAL A 488 21.73 -47.58 -13.69
N ARG A 489 20.80 -48.16 -12.91
CA ARG A 489 19.46 -48.58 -13.33
C ARG A 489 18.38 -47.93 -12.46
N ASP A 490 17.18 -47.74 -13.01
CA ASP A 490 16.01 -47.19 -12.29
C ASP A 490 15.22 -48.21 -11.45
N GLN A 491 15.41 -49.52 -11.68
CA GLN A 491 14.75 -50.58 -10.91
C GLN A 491 15.57 -51.88 -10.86
N ASP A 492 15.33 -52.72 -9.84
CA ASP A 492 15.85 -54.10 -9.77
C ASP A 492 15.00 -55.06 -10.62
N SER A 493 14.98 -54.79 -11.92
CA SER A 493 14.37 -55.66 -12.93
C SER A 493 15.28 -55.73 -14.14
N ASP A 494 15.28 -56.86 -14.86
CA ASP A 494 15.97 -56.97 -16.15
C ASP A 494 15.38 -56.00 -17.19
N SER A 495 14.13 -55.57 -17.01
CA SER A 495 13.43 -54.54 -17.79
C SER A 495 13.68 -53.10 -17.33
N ALA A 496 14.69 -52.86 -16.49
CA ALA A 496 15.06 -51.51 -16.09
C ALA A 496 15.55 -50.66 -17.27
N ASN A 497 15.37 -49.35 -17.14
CA ASN A 497 16.11 -48.38 -17.91
C ASN A 497 17.49 -48.16 -17.27
N TYR A 498 18.44 -47.75 -18.11
CA TYR A 498 19.80 -47.41 -17.74
C TYR A 498 19.98 -45.90 -17.81
N LEU A 499 20.78 -45.38 -16.89
CA LEU A 499 21.12 -43.96 -16.81
C LEU A 499 21.95 -43.53 -18.02
N VAL A 500 21.58 -42.40 -18.62
CA VAL A 500 22.34 -41.70 -19.66
C VAL A 500 22.54 -40.26 -19.21
N ILE A 501 23.80 -39.87 -19.03
CA ILE A 501 24.25 -38.50 -18.73
C ILE A 501 24.89 -37.93 -19.99
N ASP A 502 24.39 -36.80 -20.50
CA ASP A 502 25.04 -36.11 -21.62
C ASP A 502 26.48 -35.67 -21.22
N PRO A 503 27.51 -35.95 -22.03
CA PRO A 503 28.88 -35.65 -21.65
C PRO A 503 29.19 -34.15 -21.55
N GLN A 504 28.43 -33.28 -22.21
CA GLN A 504 28.57 -31.82 -22.16
C GLN A 504 27.62 -31.21 -21.13
N THR A 505 26.31 -31.30 -21.33
CA THR A 505 25.29 -30.58 -20.54
C THR A 505 24.97 -31.24 -19.19
N LYS A 506 25.47 -32.46 -18.96
CA LYS A 506 25.13 -33.34 -17.83
C LYS A 506 23.64 -33.68 -17.71
N ALA A 507 22.84 -33.39 -18.74
CA ALA A 507 21.43 -33.72 -18.77
C ALA A 507 21.22 -35.23 -18.59
N VAL A 508 20.34 -35.58 -17.64
CA VAL A 508 20.02 -36.95 -17.26
C VAL A 508 18.81 -37.44 -18.03
N SER A 509 18.93 -38.63 -18.61
CA SER A 509 17.86 -39.33 -19.30
C SER A 509 17.99 -40.85 -19.09
N TRP A 510 16.98 -41.59 -19.52
CA TRP A 510 16.85 -43.02 -19.26
C TRP A 510 16.57 -43.79 -20.55
N THR A 511 17.29 -44.90 -20.78
CA THR A 511 17.21 -45.71 -21.99
C THR A 511 17.00 -47.19 -21.68
N THR A 512 16.28 -47.94 -22.52
CA THR A 512 16.20 -49.40 -22.42
C THR A 512 17.44 -50.11 -23.02
N ALA A 513 18.27 -49.39 -23.77
CA ALA A 513 19.43 -49.93 -24.48
C ALA A 513 20.71 -49.85 -23.63
N LYS A 514 21.13 -50.97 -23.03
CA LYS A 514 22.30 -51.04 -22.12
C LYS A 514 23.62 -50.58 -22.76
N ASP A 515 23.77 -50.72 -24.07
CA ASP A 515 24.92 -50.27 -24.86
C ASP A 515 24.98 -48.74 -25.04
N GLN A 516 23.88 -48.03 -24.75
CA GLN A 516 23.80 -46.56 -24.76
C GLN A 516 23.88 -45.94 -23.36
N ALA A 517 24.06 -46.77 -22.32
CA ALA A 517 24.15 -46.33 -20.93
C ALA A 517 25.47 -45.59 -20.63
N THR A 518 25.45 -44.68 -19.66
CA THR A 518 26.68 -44.09 -19.11
C THR A 518 27.45 -45.14 -18.31
N VAL A 519 28.63 -45.51 -18.81
CA VAL A 519 29.55 -46.45 -18.16
C VAL A 519 30.49 -45.69 -17.24
N PHE A 520 30.43 -46.01 -15.94
CA PHE A 520 31.33 -45.46 -14.92
C PHE A 520 32.54 -46.40 -14.76
N THR A 521 33.69 -45.99 -15.29
CA THR A 521 34.97 -46.73 -15.13
C THR A 521 35.76 -46.19 -13.93
N THR A 522 36.02 -47.08 -12.98
CA THR A 522 36.82 -46.81 -11.77
C THR A 522 38.28 -46.54 -12.10
N LYS A 523 38.90 -45.60 -11.37
CA LYS A 523 40.32 -45.23 -11.50
C LYS A 523 41.11 -45.74 -10.29
N LYS A 524 42.35 -45.28 -10.11
CA LYS A 524 43.24 -45.67 -9.00
C LYS A 524 42.74 -45.29 -7.60
N ASP A 525 41.73 -44.43 -7.53
CA ASP A 525 41.00 -44.02 -6.33
C ASP A 525 39.80 -44.95 -6.03
N GLY A 526 39.44 -45.85 -6.96
CA GLY A 526 38.29 -46.72 -6.89
C GLY A 526 36.95 -46.00 -6.99
N LEU A 527 36.94 -44.68 -7.22
CA LEU A 527 35.72 -43.88 -7.03
C LEU A 527 34.72 -44.05 -8.19
N ILE A 528 33.45 -44.09 -7.81
CA ILE A 528 32.29 -43.98 -8.69
C ILE A 528 31.47 -42.80 -8.15
N ASP A 529 31.22 -41.82 -9.02
CA ASP A 529 30.61 -40.54 -8.66
C ASP A 529 29.41 -40.32 -9.59
N VAL A 530 28.20 -40.43 -9.03
CA VAL A 530 26.93 -40.34 -9.78
C VAL A 530 26.22 -39.08 -9.31
N THR A 531 25.95 -38.14 -10.22
CA THR A 531 25.41 -36.82 -9.90
C THR A 531 24.29 -36.42 -10.87
N GLY A 532 23.48 -35.44 -10.47
CA GLY A 532 22.41 -34.87 -11.29
C GLY A 532 21.11 -35.67 -11.31
N LEU A 533 20.91 -36.57 -10.35
CA LEU A 533 19.71 -37.41 -10.24
C LEU A 533 18.61 -36.74 -9.40
N LYS A 534 17.35 -37.02 -9.74
CA LYS A 534 16.21 -36.78 -8.84
C LYS A 534 16.31 -37.68 -7.60
N TYR A 535 15.58 -37.40 -6.52
CA TYR A 535 15.61 -38.27 -5.35
C TYR A 535 14.81 -39.57 -5.60
N GLY A 536 15.26 -40.67 -5.01
CA GLY A 536 14.70 -42.00 -5.24
C GLY A 536 15.69 -43.15 -5.06
N THR A 537 15.20 -44.38 -5.21
CA THR A 537 16.01 -45.61 -5.11
C THR A 537 16.48 -46.06 -6.50
N TYR A 538 17.79 -46.28 -6.63
CA TYR A 538 18.47 -46.67 -7.88
C TYR A 538 19.35 -47.90 -7.65
N TYR A 539 19.83 -48.52 -8.73
CA TYR A 539 20.58 -49.78 -8.67
C TYR A 539 21.87 -49.73 -9.47
N LEU A 540 23.00 -49.92 -8.80
CA LEU A 540 24.33 -49.99 -9.41
C LEU A 540 24.63 -51.43 -9.86
N GLU A 541 24.97 -51.61 -11.13
CA GLU A 541 25.28 -52.91 -11.75
C GLU A 541 26.74 -52.94 -12.23
N GLU A 542 27.56 -53.86 -11.71
CA GLU A 542 28.89 -54.11 -12.26
C GLU A 542 28.76 -54.85 -13.59
N ILE A 543 29.28 -54.26 -14.68
CA ILE A 543 29.26 -54.87 -16.02
C ILE A 543 30.59 -55.56 -16.35
N LYS A 544 31.66 -55.23 -15.62
CA LYS A 544 33.01 -55.80 -15.75
C LYS A 544 33.78 -55.57 -14.44
N ALA A 545 34.29 -56.65 -13.87
CA ALA A 545 35.21 -56.60 -12.71
C ALA A 545 36.66 -56.29 -13.13
N PRO A 546 37.50 -55.81 -12.19
CA PRO A 546 38.94 -55.67 -12.41
C PRO A 546 39.62 -56.99 -12.78
N GLU A 547 40.81 -56.92 -13.40
CA GLU A 547 41.56 -58.13 -13.76
C GLU A 547 41.87 -58.98 -12.52
N ASN A 548 41.71 -60.30 -12.64
CA ASN A 548 41.85 -61.29 -11.55
C ASN A 548 40.76 -61.27 -10.45
N TYR A 549 39.74 -60.41 -10.53
CA TYR A 549 38.60 -60.41 -9.59
C TYR A 549 37.36 -61.12 -10.14
N VAL A 550 36.52 -61.64 -9.25
CA VAL A 550 35.20 -62.22 -9.54
C VAL A 550 34.17 -61.09 -9.62
N PRO A 551 33.32 -61.03 -10.67
CA PRO A 551 32.25 -60.04 -10.76
C PRO A 551 31.14 -60.22 -9.73
N LEU A 552 30.49 -59.12 -9.38
CA LEU A 552 29.27 -59.12 -8.56
C LEU A 552 28.12 -59.81 -9.30
N THR A 553 27.39 -60.69 -8.62
CA THR A 553 26.20 -61.37 -9.15
C THR A 553 24.91 -60.60 -8.92
N ASN A 554 24.93 -59.64 -7.99
CA ASN A 554 23.76 -58.92 -7.51
C ASN A 554 23.97 -57.42 -7.76
N ARG A 555 22.88 -56.71 -8.08
CA ARG A 555 22.87 -55.24 -8.13
C ARG A 555 22.95 -54.66 -6.71
N ILE A 556 23.50 -53.47 -6.57
CA ILE A 556 23.57 -52.74 -5.30
C ILE A 556 22.47 -51.67 -5.31
N SER A 557 21.46 -51.84 -4.46
CA SER A 557 20.42 -50.84 -4.21
C SER A 557 21.01 -49.65 -3.47
N PHE A 558 20.70 -48.42 -3.90
CA PHE A 558 21.11 -47.20 -3.22
C PHE A 558 20.03 -46.12 -3.31
N ASP A 559 19.86 -45.36 -2.24
CA ASP A 559 18.96 -44.21 -2.23
C ASP A 559 19.71 -42.91 -2.50
N VAL A 560 19.10 -42.04 -3.30
CA VAL A 560 19.47 -40.65 -3.53
C VAL A 560 18.46 -39.75 -2.79
N ASN A 561 18.98 -38.88 -1.94
CA ASN A 561 18.26 -37.91 -1.10
C ASN A 561 19.22 -36.78 -0.67
N ASP A 562 18.73 -35.82 0.11
CA ASP A 562 19.49 -34.69 0.66
C ASP A 562 20.79 -35.09 1.38
N SER A 563 20.78 -36.20 2.10
CA SER A 563 21.93 -36.74 2.85
C SER A 563 22.79 -37.75 2.08
N SER A 564 22.47 -38.05 0.80
CA SER A 564 23.12 -39.14 0.05
C SER A 564 24.48 -38.77 -0.57
N TYR A 565 24.76 -37.47 -0.72
CA TYR A 565 25.99 -36.93 -1.31
C TYR A 565 26.83 -36.11 -0.32
N GLN A 566 26.17 -35.33 0.55
CA GLN A 566 26.81 -34.43 1.51
C GLN A 566 26.02 -34.39 2.83
N THR A 567 26.70 -34.08 3.93
CA THR A 567 26.09 -33.72 5.21
C THR A 567 26.84 -32.52 5.79
N THR A 568 26.14 -31.42 6.08
CA THR A 568 26.67 -30.25 6.80
C THR A 568 27.99 -29.70 6.22
N GLY A 569 28.09 -29.63 4.88
CA GLY A 569 29.28 -29.15 4.18
C GLY A 569 30.35 -30.21 3.86
N GLU A 570 30.31 -31.39 4.50
CA GLU A 570 31.25 -32.49 4.23
C GLU A 570 30.65 -33.56 3.31
N LEU A 571 31.39 -33.97 2.27
CA LEU A 571 30.93 -34.97 1.31
C LEU A 571 30.87 -36.36 1.96
N VAL A 572 29.71 -37.02 1.89
CA VAL A 572 29.41 -38.29 2.58
C VAL A 572 30.35 -39.39 2.12
N SER A 573 30.94 -40.11 3.09
CA SER A 573 31.91 -41.18 2.85
C SER A 573 31.42 -42.18 1.79
N PRO A 574 32.16 -42.42 0.69
CA PRO A 574 31.69 -43.26 -0.40
C PRO A 574 31.36 -44.68 0.05
N GLU A 575 30.26 -45.22 -0.46
CA GLU A 575 29.78 -46.56 -0.10
C GLU A 575 30.67 -47.66 -0.70
N LYS A 576 31.01 -48.66 0.10
CA LYS A 576 32.05 -49.65 -0.27
C LYS A 576 31.50 -50.75 -1.17
N VAL A 577 32.14 -50.96 -2.31
CA VAL A 577 31.79 -51.97 -3.31
C VAL A 577 32.94 -53.00 -3.41
N PRO A 578 32.93 -54.09 -2.63
CA PRO A 578 34.04 -55.06 -2.56
C PRO A 578 33.94 -56.19 -3.60
N ASN A 579 35.03 -56.49 -4.32
CA ASN A 579 35.13 -57.74 -5.11
C ASN A 579 36.22 -58.64 -4.53
N LYS A 580 36.13 -59.95 -4.80
CA LYS A 580 37.09 -60.95 -4.34
C LYS A 580 37.92 -61.51 -5.48
N HIS A 581 39.13 -61.96 -5.19
CA HIS A 581 40.03 -62.59 -6.14
C HIS A 581 39.44 -63.89 -6.71
N LYS A 582 39.80 -64.19 -7.96
CA LYS A 582 39.58 -65.53 -8.55
C LYS A 582 40.44 -66.54 -7.78
N GLY A 583 39.81 -67.57 -7.24
CA GLY A 583 40.49 -68.59 -6.44
C GLY A 583 41.60 -69.31 -7.20
N THR A 584 42.71 -69.60 -6.51
CA THR A 584 43.83 -70.35 -7.08
C THR A 584 43.56 -71.85 -7.08
N LEU A 585 43.99 -72.54 -8.14
CA LEU A 585 43.93 -74.00 -8.18
C LEU A 585 45.01 -74.60 -7.26
N PRO A 586 44.69 -75.62 -6.43
CA PRO A 586 45.67 -76.25 -5.56
C PRO A 586 46.72 -77.00 -6.38
N SER A 587 47.99 -76.61 -6.24
CA SER A 587 49.10 -77.29 -6.92
C SER A 587 49.36 -78.66 -6.29
N THR A 588 48.85 -79.73 -6.92
CA THR A 588 49.06 -81.13 -6.55
C THR A 588 50.47 -81.64 -6.92
N GLY A 589 51.49 -80.83 -6.65
CA GLY A 589 52.91 -81.06 -6.97
C GLY A 589 53.87 -80.51 -5.91
N GLY A 590 53.41 -80.34 -4.66
CA GLY A 590 54.24 -79.84 -3.56
C GLY A 590 55.52 -80.65 -3.34
N LYS A 591 56.62 -79.97 -2.97
CA LYS A 591 57.99 -80.54 -2.92
C LYS A 591 58.15 -81.81 -2.08
N GLY A 592 57.21 -82.13 -1.19
CA GLY A 592 57.19 -83.37 -0.42
C GLY A 592 57.13 -84.65 -1.25
N ILE A 593 56.58 -84.65 -2.48
CA ILE A 593 56.51 -85.87 -3.30
C ILE A 593 57.91 -86.39 -3.70
N TYR A 594 58.89 -85.49 -3.89
CA TYR A 594 60.28 -85.87 -4.16
C TYR A 594 60.93 -86.62 -2.99
N LEU A 595 60.51 -86.37 -1.75
CA LEU A 595 61.00 -87.11 -0.58
C LEU A 595 60.51 -88.57 -0.61
N TYR A 596 59.23 -88.80 -0.92
CA TYR A 596 58.68 -90.14 -1.03
C TYR A 596 59.24 -90.92 -2.23
N ILE A 597 59.44 -90.26 -3.38
CA ILE A 597 60.13 -90.86 -4.54
C ILE A 597 61.58 -91.22 -4.19
N GLY A 598 62.30 -90.33 -3.49
CA GLY A 598 63.67 -90.57 -3.02
C GLY A 598 63.77 -91.76 -2.06
N ILE A 599 62.89 -91.83 -1.06
CA ILE A 599 62.82 -92.97 -0.12
C ILE A 599 62.48 -94.26 -0.86
N GLY A 600 61.54 -94.24 -1.80
CA GLY A 600 61.19 -95.39 -2.64
C GLY A 600 62.38 -95.90 -3.47
N ALA A 601 63.13 -94.99 -4.10
CA ALA A 601 64.33 -95.34 -4.85
C ALA A 601 65.43 -95.94 -3.95
N VAL A 602 65.66 -95.38 -2.76
CA VAL A 602 66.62 -95.91 -1.77
C VAL A 602 66.22 -97.31 -1.29
N LEU A 603 64.93 -97.54 -1.01
CA LEU A 603 64.42 -98.86 -0.61
C LEU A 603 64.59 -99.91 -1.73
N LEU A 604 64.38 -99.54 -3.00
CA LEU A 604 64.61 -100.41 -4.14
C LEU A 604 66.10 -100.76 -4.32
N VAL A 605 67.01 -99.80 -4.10
CA VAL A 605 68.46 -100.05 -4.11
C VAL A 605 68.87 -100.99 -2.97
N ILE A 606 68.36 -100.78 -1.75
CA ILE A 606 68.60 -101.66 -0.60
C ILE A 606 68.10 -103.09 -0.87
N ALA A 607 66.90 -103.23 -1.45
CA ALA A 607 66.35 -104.52 -1.86
C ALA A 607 67.23 -105.22 -2.93
N GLY A 608 67.71 -104.48 -3.92
CA GLY A 608 68.63 -104.99 -4.94
C GLY A 608 69.96 -105.49 -4.36
N ILE A 609 70.53 -104.76 -3.40
CA ILE A 609 71.76 -105.16 -2.67
C ILE A 609 71.51 -106.40 -1.80
N TYR A 610 70.33 -106.51 -1.16
CA TYR A 610 69.95 -107.69 -0.38
C TYR A 610 69.79 -108.94 -1.26
N PHE A 611 69.10 -108.84 -2.39
CA PHE A 611 68.90 -109.97 -3.31
C PHE A 611 70.19 -110.39 -4.03
N THR A 612 71.07 -109.46 -4.42
CA THR A 612 72.36 -109.81 -5.04
C THR A 612 73.30 -110.52 -4.06
N ARG A 613 73.33 -110.12 -2.77
CA ARG A 613 74.09 -110.82 -1.73
C ARG A 613 73.56 -112.22 -1.38
N ARG A 614 72.37 -112.62 -1.84
CA ARG A 614 71.77 -113.93 -1.55
C ARG A 614 72.08 -115.01 -2.60
N LYS A 615 72.85 -114.70 -3.64
CA LYS A 615 73.35 -115.67 -4.64
C LYS A 615 74.87 -115.90 -4.53
N SER A 616 75.31 -116.40 -3.37
CA SER A 616 76.66 -116.95 -3.15
C SER A 616 76.64 -118.06 -2.09
N TYR A 617 75.89 -119.12 -2.37
CA TYR A 617 75.97 -120.47 -1.79
C TYR A 617 75.46 -121.47 -2.84
#